data_AF-A0A4Y9NXP9-F1
#
_entry.id   AF-A0A4Y9NXP9-F1
#
_cell.length_a   1.000
_cell.length_b   1.000
_cell.length_c   1.000
_cell.angle_alpha   90.00
_cell.angle_beta   90.00
_cell.angle_gamma   90.00
#
_symmetry.space_group_name_H-M   'P 1'
#
loop_
_entity.id
_entity.type
_entity.pdbx_description
1 polymer ?
#
loop_
_entity_poly.entity_id
_entity_poly.type
_entity_poly.pdbx_seq_one_letter_code
_entity_poly.pdbx_strand_id
1 'polypeptide(L)'
;FPDDREHAAYDPEAVHRFWQALVQMTRVFTVFRDRFVGKASPVHLFWGALDLATTRFSGRTAPDHPGGAPNCGPHVMLEAYSHEVSSCGYWPGGPGEEGVFYSYAYPEPAGFRQYADLPEGARWDDELSEFVLPYEHVRTAPDPDALLLDFLQRTYEAAADGAQWDRASLERTDGGRFPRR
;
A
#
# COMPACT_ATOMS: atom_id res chain seq x y z
N PHE A 1 4.85 -20.61 20.01
CA PHE A 1 3.41 -20.25 20.01
C PHE A 1 2.66 -20.86 21.20
N PRO A 2 2.49 -22.19 21.37
CA PRO A 2 1.77 -22.72 22.53
C PRO A 2 2.49 -22.51 23.88
N ASP A 3 3.82 -22.37 23.83
CA ASP A 3 4.67 -22.14 25.00
C ASP A 3 5.07 -20.66 25.19
N ASP A 4 4.62 -19.75 24.32
CA ASP A 4 4.88 -18.31 24.49
C ASP A 4 3.93 -17.75 25.54
N ARG A 5 4.50 -17.38 26.69
CA ARG A 5 3.77 -16.75 27.81
C ARG A 5 4.39 -15.41 28.21
N GLU A 6 5.38 -14.94 27.44
CA GLU A 6 6.13 -13.73 27.76
C GLU A 6 5.30 -12.48 27.44
N HIS A 7 4.60 -12.50 26.30
CA HIS A 7 3.78 -11.39 25.82
C HIS A 7 2.31 -11.59 26.20
N ALA A 8 1.97 -11.33 27.47
CA ALA A 8 0.61 -11.45 28.01
C ALA A 8 -0.07 -10.09 28.31
N ALA A 9 0.59 -8.98 27.99
CA ALA A 9 0.05 -7.65 28.21
C ALA A 9 -0.96 -7.27 27.11
N TYR A 10 -2.15 -6.83 27.52
CA TYR A 10 -3.17 -6.30 26.63
C TYR A 10 -3.56 -4.90 27.11
N ASP A 11 -3.29 -3.90 26.29
CA ASP A 11 -3.77 -2.53 26.49
C ASP A 11 -5.02 -2.31 25.59
N PRO A 12 -6.24 -2.32 26.17
CA PRO A 12 -7.46 -2.15 25.40
C PRO A 12 -7.53 -0.79 24.70
N GLU A 13 -6.96 0.26 25.28
CA GLU A 13 -7.01 1.60 24.70
C GLU A 13 -6.07 1.69 23.50
N ALA A 14 -4.87 1.11 23.60
CA ALA A 14 -3.93 1.03 22.47
C ALA A 14 -4.54 0.24 21.30
N VAL A 15 -5.15 -0.91 21.59
CA VAL A 15 -5.81 -1.73 20.55
C VAL A 15 -7.00 -0.98 19.93
N HIS A 16 -7.79 -0.26 20.72
CA HIS A 16 -8.88 0.53 20.19
C HIS A 16 -8.39 1.66 19.27
N ARG A 17 -7.35 2.39 19.66
CA ARG A 17 -6.74 3.45 18.82
C ARG A 17 -6.18 2.88 17.52
N PHE A 18 -5.52 1.72 17.58
CA PHE A 18 -5.03 1.03 16.40
C PHE A 18 -6.17 0.63 15.45
N TRP A 19 -7.24 0.03 16.00
CA TRP A 19 -8.43 -0.31 15.21
C TRP A 19 -9.07 0.92 14.56
N GLN A 20 -9.18 2.05 15.28
CA GLN A 20 -9.69 3.30 14.71
C GLN A 20 -8.81 3.79 13.56
N ALA A 21 -7.48 3.73 13.70
CA ALA A 21 -6.56 4.09 12.64
C ALA A 21 -6.77 3.21 11.40
N LEU A 22 -6.86 1.88 11.56
CA LEU A 22 -7.13 0.96 10.46
C LEU A 22 -8.46 1.26 9.75
N VAL A 23 -9.52 1.59 10.50
CA VAL A 23 -10.82 1.96 9.91
C VAL A 23 -10.71 3.25 9.09
N GLN A 24 -10.00 4.27 9.58
CA GLN A 24 -9.80 5.51 8.83
C GLN A 24 -8.97 5.29 7.56
N MET A 25 -7.86 4.57 7.66
CA MET A 25 -7.02 4.22 6.50
C MET A 25 -7.80 3.42 5.46
N THR A 26 -8.62 2.47 5.89
CA THR A 26 -9.46 1.66 4.99
C THR A 26 -10.44 2.51 4.20
N ARG A 27 -10.99 3.61 4.75
CA ARG A 27 -11.85 4.54 4.00
C ARG A 27 -11.09 5.14 2.82
N VAL A 28 -9.89 5.65 3.05
CA VAL A 28 -9.05 6.28 2.01
C VAL A 28 -8.60 5.24 0.98
N PHE A 29 -8.14 4.07 1.43
CA PHE A 29 -7.73 2.97 0.54
C PHE A 29 -8.90 2.48 -0.32
N THR A 30 -10.13 2.50 0.21
CA THR A 30 -11.32 2.16 -0.57
C THR A 30 -11.58 3.18 -1.67
N VAL A 31 -11.45 4.48 -1.38
CA VAL A 31 -11.58 5.55 -2.40
C VAL A 31 -10.49 5.40 -3.46
N PHE A 32 -9.25 5.16 -3.05
CA PHE A 32 -8.15 4.86 -3.97
C PHE A 32 -8.51 3.66 -4.85
N ARG A 33 -8.85 2.51 -4.25
CA ARG A 33 -9.19 1.28 -4.98
C ARG A 33 -10.36 1.49 -5.96
N ASP A 34 -11.38 2.26 -5.59
CA ASP A 34 -12.58 2.50 -6.40
C ASP A 34 -12.30 3.22 -7.74
N ARG A 35 -11.16 3.93 -7.86
CA ARG A 35 -10.73 4.57 -9.11
C ARG A 35 -10.24 3.58 -10.17
N PHE A 36 -9.94 2.34 -9.78
CA PHE A 36 -9.42 1.29 -10.65
C PHE A 36 -10.50 0.25 -10.97
N VAL A 37 -10.73 -0.01 -12.26
CA VAL A 37 -11.72 -0.98 -12.75
C VAL A 37 -11.11 -2.33 -13.13
N GLY A 38 -9.79 -2.40 -13.25
CA GLY A 38 -9.07 -3.66 -13.46
C GLY A 38 -9.09 -4.59 -12.24
N LYS A 39 -8.37 -5.72 -12.34
CA LYS A 39 -8.20 -6.64 -11.22
C LYS A 39 -7.43 -5.94 -10.10
N ALA A 40 -7.99 -5.95 -8.90
CA ALA A 40 -7.36 -5.43 -7.69
C ALA A 40 -7.73 -6.31 -6.50
N SER A 41 -6.85 -6.38 -5.51
CA SER A 41 -7.19 -6.99 -4.23
C SER A 41 -8.21 -6.14 -3.47
N PRO A 42 -8.94 -6.71 -2.51
CA PRO A 42 -9.56 -5.94 -1.43
C PRO A 42 -8.52 -5.11 -0.64
N VAL A 43 -8.98 -4.36 0.36
CA VAL A 43 -8.10 -3.84 1.42
C VAL A 43 -7.96 -4.95 2.46
N HIS A 44 -6.77 -5.50 2.64
CA HIS A 44 -6.51 -6.65 3.53
C HIS A 44 -5.68 -6.23 4.73
N LEU A 45 -5.93 -6.87 5.87
CA LEU A 45 -5.01 -6.87 7.01
C LEU A 45 -4.31 -8.23 7.05
N PHE A 46 -2.98 -8.23 6.94
CA PHE A 46 -2.17 -9.44 7.02
C PHE A 46 -1.66 -9.64 8.45
N TRP A 47 -2.02 -10.77 9.06
CA TRP A 47 -1.66 -11.06 10.46
C TRP A 47 -0.15 -11.31 10.69
N GLY A 48 0.62 -11.56 9.63
CA GLY A 48 2.05 -11.87 9.74
C GLY A 48 2.88 -10.67 10.19
N ALA A 49 2.77 -9.54 9.46
CA ALA A 49 3.44 -8.29 9.79
C ALA A 49 2.48 -7.23 10.37
N LEU A 50 1.20 -7.58 10.52
CA LEU A 50 0.12 -6.70 10.95
C LEU A 50 -0.05 -5.48 10.02
N ASP A 51 0.14 -5.70 8.72
CA ASP A 51 0.09 -4.67 7.69
C ASP A 51 -1.24 -4.59 6.97
N LEU A 52 -1.63 -3.38 6.59
CA LEU A 52 -2.76 -3.12 5.72
C LEU A 52 -2.27 -2.98 4.28
N ALA A 53 -2.89 -3.64 3.30
CA ALA A 53 -2.47 -3.51 1.90
C ALA A 53 -3.62 -3.57 0.90
N THR A 54 -3.43 -2.91 -0.24
CA THR A 54 -4.25 -3.04 -1.45
C THR A 54 -3.34 -3.02 -2.67
N THR A 55 -3.67 -3.84 -3.66
CA THR A 55 -2.80 -4.10 -4.82
C THR A 55 -3.60 -4.06 -6.11
N ARG A 56 -3.09 -3.33 -7.09
CA ARG A 56 -3.62 -3.26 -8.46
C ARG A 56 -2.75 -4.08 -9.39
N PHE A 57 -3.37 -4.70 -10.38
CA PHE A 57 -2.71 -5.58 -11.34
C PHE A 57 -2.87 -5.03 -12.75
N SER A 58 -1.78 -4.97 -13.53
CA SER A 58 -1.84 -4.53 -14.93
C SER A 58 -2.54 -5.55 -15.84
N GLY A 59 -2.54 -6.82 -15.42
CA GLY A 59 -2.97 -7.96 -16.22
C GLY A 59 -1.85 -8.62 -17.03
N ARG A 60 -0.67 -8.00 -17.14
CA ARG A 60 0.52 -8.61 -17.76
C ARG A 60 1.29 -9.44 -16.74
N THR A 61 1.98 -10.48 -17.23
CA THR A 61 2.87 -11.32 -16.41
C THR A 61 4.14 -10.57 -16.02
N ALA A 62 4.70 -10.88 -14.85
CA ALA A 62 6.00 -10.36 -14.41
C ALA A 62 7.09 -11.44 -14.49
N PRO A 63 8.39 -11.07 -14.42
CA PRO A 63 9.47 -12.01 -14.17
C PRO A 63 9.29 -12.75 -12.84
N ASP A 64 10.08 -13.80 -12.61
CA ASP A 64 10.08 -14.51 -11.33
C ASP A 64 10.58 -13.62 -10.20
N HIS A 65 9.83 -13.56 -9.10
CA HIS A 65 10.23 -12.82 -7.91
C HIS A 65 11.48 -13.46 -7.28
N PRO A 66 12.49 -12.68 -6.86
CA PRO A 66 13.73 -13.22 -6.27
C PRO A 66 13.53 -13.94 -4.92
N GLY A 67 12.30 -14.03 -4.41
CA GLY A 67 11.99 -14.50 -3.05
C GLY A 67 12.60 -13.62 -1.97
N GLY A 68 12.97 -14.23 -0.83
CA GLY A 68 13.75 -13.58 0.22
C GLY A 68 12.96 -12.94 1.36
N ALA A 69 11.63 -12.94 1.30
CA ALA A 69 10.82 -12.44 2.41
C ALA A 69 11.00 -13.32 3.66
N PRO A 70 11.25 -12.74 4.85
CA PRO A 70 11.49 -13.50 6.08
C PRO A 70 10.32 -14.43 6.41
N ASN A 71 10.64 -15.65 6.85
CA ASN A 71 9.65 -16.67 7.23
C ASN A 71 8.62 -17.00 6.12
N CYS A 72 8.94 -16.71 4.85
CA CYS A 72 8.08 -16.92 3.69
C CYS A 72 8.78 -17.83 2.68
N GLY A 73 8.12 -18.92 2.28
CA GLY A 73 8.66 -19.82 1.26
C GLY A 73 8.72 -19.12 -0.12
N PRO A 74 9.74 -19.38 -0.95
CA PRO A 74 9.91 -18.67 -2.23
C PRO A 74 8.71 -18.83 -3.17
N HIS A 75 8.06 -20.01 -3.17
CA HIS A 75 6.86 -20.28 -3.96
C HIS A 75 5.70 -19.30 -3.68
N VAL A 76 5.58 -18.80 -2.44
CA VAL A 76 4.53 -17.82 -2.09
C VAL A 76 4.76 -16.53 -2.85
N MET A 77 6.02 -16.08 -2.97
CA MET A 77 6.37 -14.86 -3.69
C MET A 77 6.28 -15.03 -5.19
N LEU A 78 6.67 -16.19 -5.73
CA LEU A 78 6.51 -16.50 -7.15
C LEU A 78 5.03 -16.42 -7.57
N GLU A 79 4.13 -17.00 -6.77
CA GLU A 79 2.69 -16.96 -7.08
C GLU A 79 2.08 -15.57 -6.85
N ALA A 80 2.40 -14.92 -5.72
CA ALA A 80 1.86 -13.61 -5.36
C ALA A 80 2.27 -12.49 -6.35
N TYR A 81 3.47 -12.60 -6.92
CA TYR A 81 4.05 -11.62 -7.85
C TYR A 81 4.17 -12.16 -9.29
N SER A 82 3.36 -13.15 -9.66
CA SER A 82 3.33 -13.69 -11.03
C SER A 82 2.91 -12.68 -12.12
N HIS A 83 2.29 -11.57 -11.71
CA HIS A 83 1.82 -10.50 -12.59
C HIS A 83 2.37 -9.16 -12.13
N GLU A 84 2.42 -8.19 -13.03
CA GLU A 84 2.85 -6.84 -12.66
C GLU A 84 1.87 -6.23 -11.67
N VAL A 85 2.41 -5.64 -10.61
CA VAL A 85 1.65 -5.02 -9.52
C VAL A 85 2.11 -3.62 -9.22
N SER A 86 1.15 -2.82 -8.76
CA SER A 86 1.38 -1.61 -7.95
C SER A 86 0.65 -1.86 -6.64
N SER A 87 1.41 -1.91 -5.55
CA SER A 87 0.93 -2.27 -4.22
C SER A 87 1.23 -1.14 -3.26
N CYS A 88 0.31 -0.87 -2.35
CA CYS A 88 0.47 0.15 -1.33
C CYS A 88 -0.21 -0.29 -0.04
N GLY A 89 0.21 0.31 1.07
CA GLY A 89 -0.22 -0.14 2.36
C GLY A 89 0.20 0.73 3.53
N TYR A 90 0.02 0.16 4.72
CA TYR A 90 0.43 0.74 5.98
C TYR A 90 1.09 -0.33 6.85
N TRP A 91 2.26 0.01 7.39
CA TRP A 91 2.95 -0.75 8.43
C TRP A 91 2.86 -0.01 9.76
N PRO A 92 2.46 -0.67 10.86
CA PRO A 92 2.45 -0.05 12.18
C PRO A 92 3.85 0.22 12.74
N GLY A 93 4.89 -0.37 12.15
CA GLY A 93 6.28 -0.28 12.63
C GLY A 93 6.60 -1.30 13.72
N GLY A 94 7.88 -1.40 14.05
CA GLY A 94 8.34 -2.17 15.21
C GLY A 94 8.07 -1.46 16.54
N PRO A 95 8.32 -2.12 17.69
CA PRO A 95 8.18 -1.49 19.00
C PRO A 95 8.99 -0.19 19.12
N GLY A 96 8.31 0.93 19.38
CA GLY A 96 8.94 2.24 19.54
C GLY A 96 9.13 3.03 18.24
N GLU A 97 8.79 2.44 17.10
CA GLU A 97 8.77 3.13 15.80
C GLU A 97 7.39 3.72 15.53
N GLU A 98 7.35 4.78 14.71
CA GLU A 98 6.08 5.23 14.15
C GLU A 98 5.67 4.33 12.97
N GLY A 99 4.37 4.30 12.69
CA GLY A 99 3.88 3.63 11.49
C GLY A 99 4.21 4.41 10.22
N VAL A 100 4.12 3.73 9.08
CA VAL A 100 4.47 4.29 7.78
C VAL A 100 3.51 3.78 6.70
N PHE A 101 3.06 4.69 5.84
CA PHE A 101 2.40 4.31 4.59
C PHE A 101 3.45 4.02 3.54
N TYR A 102 3.23 2.99 2.73
CA TYR A 102 4.19 2.58 1.73
C TYR A 102 3.56 2.33 0.37
N SER A 103 4.38 2.37 -0.69
CA SER A 103 3.97 2.02 -2.04
C SER A 103 5.16 1.52 -2.86
N TYR A 104 4.98 0.42 -3.57
CA TYR A 104 5.97 -0.14 -4.49
C TYR A 104 5.32 -0.68 -5.77
N ALA A 105 6.16 -1.03 -6.74
CA ALA A 105 5.75 -1.73 -7.94
C ALA A 105 6.68 -2.92 -8.21
N TYR A 106 6.11 -4.00 -8.73
CA TYR A 106 6.88 -5.16 -9.18
C TYR A 106 6.43 -5.60 -10.57
N PRO A 107 7.35 -5.76 -11.55
CA PRO A 107 8.74 -5.33 -11.47
C PRO A 107 8.84 -3.81 -11.32
N GLU A 108 9.93 -3.32 -10.73
CA GLU A 108 10.17 -1.87 -10.61
C GLU A 108 10.30 -1.26 -12.02
N PRO A 109 9.45 -0.28 -12.39
CA PRO A 109 9.55 0.38 -13.69
C PRO A 109 10.76 1.30 -13.79
N ALA A 110 11.26 1.52 -15.01
CA ALA A 110 12.37 2.45 -15.22
C ALA A 110 11.98 3.88 -14.78
N GLY A 111 12.85 4.52 -14.00
CA GLY A 111 12.59 5.87 -13.48
C GLY A 111 11.72 5.93 -12.23
N PHE A 112 11.18 4.79 -11.76
CA PHE A 112 10.22 4.76 -10.66
C PHE A 112 10.82 5.32 -9.38
N ARG A 113 11.96 4.80 -8.90
CA ARG A 113 12.62 5.29 -7.67
C ARG A 113 13.04 6.77 -7.72
N GLN A 114 13.15 7.36 -8.91
CA GLN A 114 13.51 8.77 -9.09
C GLN A 114 12.29 9.70 -9.20
N TYR A 115 11.08 9.15 -9.20
CA TYR A 115 9.87 9.95 -9.26
C TYR A 115 9.76 10.86 -8.03
N ALA A 116 9.75 12.18 -8.28
CA ALA A 116 9.89 13.20 -7.24
C ALA A 116 8.65 14.08 -7.08
N ASP A 117 7.64 13.95 -7.95
CA ASP A 117 6.36 14.66 -7.80
C ASP A 117 5.49 13.95 -6.75
N LEU A 118 5.98 13.91 -5.52
CA LEU A 118 5.32 13.33 -4.36
C LEU A 118 4.75 14.44 -3.47
N PRO A 119 3.71 14.16 -2.67
CA PRO A 119 3.26 15.11 -1.67
C PRO A 119 4.35 15.36 -0.61
N GLU A 120 4.22 16.46 0.12
CA GLU A 120 5.14 16.79 1.23
C GLU A 120 5.24 15.62 2.23
N GLY A 121 6.47 15.36 2.72
CA GLY A 121 6.76 14.29 3.67
C GLY A 121 6.94 12.90 3.06
N ALA A 122 6.50 12.67 1.82
CA ALA A 122 6.74 11.42 1.11
C ALA A 122 8.14 11.39 0.48
N ARG A 123 8.78 10.21 0.47
CA ARG A 123 10.12 10.00 -0.11
C ARG A 123 10.30 8.57 -0.60
N TRP A 124 11.33 8.33 -1.40
CA TRP A 124 11.86 6.99 -1.63
C TRP A 124 12.72 6.53 -0.45
N ASP A 125 12.64 5.24 -0.10
CA ASP A 125 13.48 4.58 0.89
C ASP A 125 14.29 3.46 0.21
N ASP A 126 15.61 3.62 0.12
CA ASP A 126 16.48 2.67 -0.58
C ASP A 126 16.62 1.32 0.15
N GLU A 127 16.45 1.30 1.47
CA GLU A 127 16.55 0.06 2.25
C GLU A 127 15.32 -0.82 2.01
N LEU A 128 14.15 -0.20 1.99
CA LEU A 128 12.88 -0.88 1.70
C LEU A 128 12.68 -1.10 0.20
N SER A 129 13.28 -0.27 -0.65
CA SER A 129 12.98 -0.16 -2.08
C SER A 129 11.50 0.20 -2.33
N GLU A 130 10.99 1.15 -1.55
CA GLU A 130 9.59 1.59 -1.59
C GLU A 130 9.48 3.10 -1.43
N PHE A 131 8.39 3.68 -1.91
CA PHE A 131 7.96 5.00 -1.45
C PHE A 131 7.35 4.90 -0.06
N VAL A 132 7.67 5.85 0.81
CA VAL A 132 7.21 5.90 2.19
C VAL A 132 6.68 7.28 2.57
N LEU A 133 5.67 7.30 3.43
CA LEU A 133 5.06 8.50 3.99
C LEU A 133 4.74 8.27 5.49
N PRO A 134 5.37 9.03 6.42
CA PRO A 134 5.19 8.81 7.85
C PRO A 134 3.75 8.97 8.34
N TYR A 135 3.32 8.09 9.25
CA TYR A 135 1.97 8.12 9.81
C TYR A 135 1.69 9.42 10.57
N GLU A 136 2.64 9.89 11.38
CA GLU A 136 2.42 11.11 12.15
C GLU A 136 2.21 12.32 11.23
N HIS A 137 2.96 12.37 10.12
CA HIS A 137 2.82 13.42 9.12
C HIS A 137 1.40 13.43 8.53
N VAL A 138 0.86 12.26 8.15
CA VAL A 138 -0.53 12.16 7.66
C VAL A 138 -1.54 12.51 8.73
N ARG A 139 -1.41 11.93 9.94
CA ARG A 139 -2.37 12.09 11.03
C ARG A 139 -2.50 13.55 11.49
N THR A 140 -1.44 14.34 11.37
CA THR A 140 -1.39 15.74 11.82
C THR A 140 -1.58 16.75 10.69
N ALA A 141 -1.74 16.28 9.44
CA ALA A 141 -1.99 17.14 8.30
C ALA A 141 -3.34 17.87 8.41
N PRO A 142 -3.48 19.06 7.79
CA PRO A 142 -4.76 19.77 7.73
C PRO A 142 -5.89 18.96 7.07
N ASP A 143 -5.54 18.12 6.09
CA ASP A 143 -6.46 17.18 5.43
C ASP A 143 -5.76 15.81 5.26
N PRO A 144 -5.85 14.93 6.28
CA PRO A 144 -5.20 13.61 6.27
C PRO A 144 -5.68 12.70 5.13
N ASP A 145 -6.99 12.73 4.84
CA ASP A 145 -7.60 11.88 3.81
C ASP A 145 -7.07 12.29 2.42
N ALA A 146 -6.97 13.60 2.13
CA ALA A 146 -6.45 14.10 0.87
C ALA A 146 -4.96 13.82 0.69
N LEU A 147 -4.14 14.06 1.73
CA LEU A 147 -2.70 13.83 1.67
C LEU A 147 -2.37 12.35 1.41
N LEU A 148 -3.02 11.44 2.15
CA LEU A 148 -2.82 10.01 1.94
C LEU A 148 -3.29 9.58 0.54
N LEU A 149 -4.46 10.06 0.09
CA LEU A 149 -4.97 9.71 -1.24
C LEU A 149 -4.06 10.21 -2.37
N ASP A 150 -3.48 11.41 -2.22
CA ASP A 150 -2.53 11.98 -3.19
C ASP A 150 -1.24 11.16 -3.26
N PHE A 151 -0.69 10.74 -2.11
CA PHE A 151 0.45 9.82 -2.05
C PHE A 151 0.17 8.53 -2.81
N LEU A 152 -0.91 7.83 -2.48
CA LEU A 152 -1.27 6.56 -3.11
C LEU A 152 -1.51 6.71 -4.62
N GLN A 153 -2.14 7.82 -5.04
CA GLN A 153 -2.42 8.08 -6.45
C GLN A 153 -1.14 8.37 -7.22
N ARG A 154 -0.29 9.28 -6.73
CA ARG A 154 0.95 9.68 -7.40
C ARG A 154 1.93 8.52 -7.56
N THR A 155 2.10 7.69 -6.52
CA THR A 155 2.97 6.51 -6.60
C THR A 155 2.41 5.44 -7.55
N TYR A 156 1.09 5.26 -7.60
CA TYR A 156 0.46 4.40 -8.60
C TYR A 156 0.65 4.93 -10.02
N GLU A 157 0.47 6.22 -10.25
CA GLU A 157 0.64 6.83 -11.57
C GLU A 157 2.09 6.71 -12.05
N ALA A 158 3.06 6.98 -11.17
CA ALA A 158 4.47 6.74 -11.45
C ALA A 158 4.75 5.29 -11.86
N ALA A 159 4.12 4.32 -11.17
CA ALA A 159 4.27 2.90 -11.51
C ALA A 159 3.62 2.57 -12.86
N ALA A 160 2.36 2.96 -13.05
CA ALA A 160 1.56 2.63 -14.22
C ALA A 160 2.11 3.31 -15.50
N ASP A 161 2.53 4.56 -15.41
CA ASP A 161 3.13 5.30 -16.53
C ASP A 161 4.53 4.74 -16.86
N GLY A 162 5.36 4.53 -15.84
CA GLY A 162 6.72 3.98 -16.01
C GLY A 162 6.71 2.57 -16.61
N ALA A 163 5.70 1.76 -16.27
CA ALA A 163 5.52 0.43 -16.84
C ALA A 163 4.66 0.43 -18.11
N GLN A 164 4.13 1.57 -18.56
CA GLN A 164 3.25 1.66 -19.73
C GLN A 164 2.03 0.73 -19.62
N TRP A 165 1.34 0.77 -18.48
CA TRP A 165 0.06 0.09 -18.30
C TRP A 165 -1.02 0.73 -19.19
N ASP A 166 -2.00 -0.06 -19.63
CA ASP A 166 -3.17 0.46 -20.35
C ASP A 166 -4.16 1.14 -19.38
N ARG A 167 -3.77 2.31 -18.87
CA ARG A 167 -4.53 3.06 -17.86
C ARG A 167 -5.95 3.37 -18.32
N ALA A 168 -6.16 3.59 -19.62
CA ALA A 168 -7.48 3.87 -20.17
C ALA A 168 -8.48 2.70 -20.00
N SER A 169 -8.01 1.44 -20.01
CA SER A 169 -8.85 0.28 -19.74
C SER A 169 -8.90 -0.12 -18.26
N LEU A 170 -7.97 0.39 -17.45
CA LEU A 170 -7.80 0.04 -16.04
C LEU A 170 -8.38 1.06 -15.07
N GLU A 171 -8.64 2.29 -15.50
CA GLU A 171 -9.14 3.40 -14.68
C GLU A 171 -10.57 3.81 -15.05
N ARG A 172 -11.29 4.37 -14.08
CA ARG A 172 -12.60 4.99 -14.35
C ARG A 172 -12.41 6.26 -15.17
N THR A 173 -13.12 6.36 -16.29
CA THR A 173 -12.95 7.42 -17.30
C THR A 173 -13.56 8.76 -16.92
N ASP A 174 -14.26 8.89 -15.78
CA ASP A 174 -14.83 10.16 -15.30
C ASP A 174 -15.02 10.13 -13.78
N GLY A 175 -14.75 11.26 -13.11
CA GLY A 175 -14.82 11.45 -11.65
C GLY A 175 -16.20 11.25 -11.01
N GLY A 176 -16.70 10.01 -11.01
CA GLY A 176 -17.64 9.49 -10.03
C GLY A 176 -18.94 10.28 -9.82
N ARG A 177 -19.59 10.78 -10.87
CA ARG A 177 -20.99 11.21 -10.72
C ARG A 177 -21.90 10.00 -10.93
N PHE A 178 -22.23 9.32 -9.83
CA PHE A 178 -23.33 8.35 -9.85
C PHE A 178 -24.61 9.07 -10.34
N PRO A 179 -25.40 8.48 -11.25
CA PRO A 179 -26.74 8.99 -11.50
C PRO A 179 -27.52 8.88 -10.19
N ARG A 180 -27.93 10.03 -9.64
CA ARG A 180 -28.84 10.06 -8.48
C ARG A 180 -30.12 9.35 -8.92
N ARG A 181 -30.41 8.21 -8.29
CA ARG A 181 -31.72 7.56 -8.35
C ARG A 181 -32.71 8.32 -7.48
#